data_AF-A0A2E9BNA4-F1
#
_entry.id   AF-A0A2E9BNA4-F1
#
_cell.length_a   1.000
_cell.length_b   1.000
_cell.length_c   1.000
_cell.angle_alpha   90.00
_cell.angle_beta   90.00
_cell.angle_gamma   90.00
#
_symmetry.space_group_name_H-M   'P 1'
#
loop_
_entity.id
_entity.type
_entity.pdbx_description
1 polymer ?
#
loop_
_entity_poly.entity_id
_entity_poly.type
_entity_poly.pdbx_seq_one_letter_code
_entity_poly.pdbx_strand_id
1 'polypeptide(L)'
;MLFNSYPFIFVYFPLVLLGFFLIGKRNIRAAAGFLALASLFFYGWWSVQALPLLLASICVNYWFGLRLTPAPGRDDRRRKTLLITALTVNLVVLAVFKYANFFVSNVNDGLSAAGLAPIPLL
;
A
#
# COMPACT_ATOMS: atom_id res chain seq x y z
N MET A 1 1.14 2.29 14.90
CA MET A 1 2.26 1.98 15.81
C MET A 1 3.48 1.79 14.94
N LEU A 2 4.70 2.04 15.43
CA LEU A 2 5.90 1.75 14.63
C LEU A 2 6.32 0.28 14.83
N PHE A 3 6.90 -0.35 13.81
CA PHE A 3 7.39 -1.72 13.89
C PHE A 3 8.48 -1.91 14.96
N ASN A 4 9.28 -0.87 15.22
CA ASN A 4 10.33 -0.88 16.23
C ASN A 4 9.85 -0.47 17.64
N SER A 5 8.54 -0.30 17.84
CA SER A 5 8.00 0.15 19.13
C SER A 5 7.76 -1.03 20.08
N TYR A 6 7.99 -0.82 21.38
CA TYR A 6 7.71 -1.85 22.41
C TYR A 6 6.26 -2.37 22.42
N PRO A 7 5.22 -1.52 22.27
CA PRO A 7 3.84 -2.00 22.18
C PRO A 7 3.62 -2.93 20.97
N PHE A 8 4.32 -2.70 19.85
CA PHE A 8 4.22 -3.58 18.70
C PHE A 8 4.83 -4.95 18.99
N ILE A 9 6.07 -4.98 19.48
CA ILE A 9 6.84 -6.22 19.68
C ILE A 9 6.24 -7.09 20.79
N PHE A 10 5.85 -6.50 21.92
CA PHE A 10 5.46 -7.25 23.11
C PHE A 10 3.96 -7.46 23.26
N VAL A 11 3.11 -6.66 22.60
CA VAL A 11 1.66 -6.76 22.75
C VAL A 11 1.00 -7.11 21.43
N TYR A 12 1.15 -6.23 20.44
CA TYR A 12 0.42 -6.36 19.19
C TYR A 12 0.79 -7.62 18.40
N PHE A 13 2.08 -7.84 18.18
CA PHE A 13 2.58 -8.96 17.38
C PHE A 13 2.25 -10.33 18.01
N PRO A 14 2.51 -10.60 19.31
CA PRO A 14 2.15 -11.86 19.94
C PRO A 14 0.64 -12.11 19.92
N LEU A 15 -0.17 -11.08 20.12
CA LEU A 15 -1.63 -11.19 20.11
C LEU A 15 -2.16 -11.54 18.71
N VAL A 16 -1.67 -10.86 17.67
CA VAL A 16 -2.03 -11.17 16.27
C VAL A 16 -1.57 -12.58 15.90
N LEU A 17 -0.35 -12.96 16.29
CA LEU A 17 0.18 -14.29 15.99
C LEU A 17 -0.65 -15.40 16.66
N LEU A 18 -0.99 -15.22 17.94
CA LEU A 18 -1.85 -16.15 18.68
C LEU A 18 -3.24 -16.24 18.04
N GLY A 19 -3.86 -15.11 17.72
CA GLY A 19 -5.15 -15.06 17.03
C GLY A 19 -5.12 -15.78 15.69
N PHE A 20 -4.08 -15.56 14.88
CA PHE A 20 -3.89 -16.22 13.59
C PHE A 20 -3.81 -17.73 13.73
N PHE A 21 -2.99 -18.25 14.64
CA PHE A 21 -2.86 -19.71 14.83
C PHE A 21 -4.11 -20.34 15.43
N LEU A 22 -4.80 -19.68 16.36
CA LEU A 22 -6.05 -20.18 16.94
C LEU A 22 -7.17 -20.27 15.89
N ILE A 23 -7.35 -19.24 15.07
CA ILE A 23 -8.34 -19.23 13.99
C ILE A 23 -7.92 -20.23 12.89
N GLY A 24 -6.63 -20.27 12.56
CA GLY A 24 -6.08 -21.12 11.51
C GLY A 24 -6.26 -22.62 11.75
N LYS A 25 -6.29 -23.05 13.02
CA LYS A 25 -6.63 -24.44 13.40
C LYS A 25 -8.02 -24.86 12.93
N ARG A 26 -8.98 -23.92 12.82
CA ARG A 26 -10.37 -24.20 12.45
C ARG A 26 -10.67 -23.83 11.00
N ASN A 27 -10.17 -22.69 10.54
CA ASN A 27 -10.41 -22.20 9.18
C ASN A 27 -9.29 -21.26 8.71
N ILE A 28 -8.51 -21.73 7.74
CA ILE A 28 -7.38 -20.98 7.17
C ILE A 28 -7.82 -19.69 6.46
N ARG A 29 -9.01 -19.66 5.84
CA ARG A 29 -9.52 -18.47 5.15
C ARG A 29 -9.91 -17.38 6.15
N ALA A 30 -10.53 -17.79 7.27
CA ALA A 30 -10.84 -16.88 8.36
C ALA A 30 -9.57 -16.31 8.99
N ALA A 31 -8.51 -17.12 9.13
CA ALA A 31 -7.22 -16.67 9.64
C ALA A 31 -6.55 -15.64 8.71
N ALA A 32 -6.62 -15.85 7.39
CA ALA A 32 -6.15 -14.87 6.41
C ALA A 32 -6.95 -13.55 6.48
N GLY A 33 -8.27 -13.62 6.63
CA GLY A 33 -9.12 -12.44 6.83
C GLY A 33 -8.79 -11.68 8.12
N PHE A 34 -8.58 -12.40 9.23
CA PHE A 34 -8.11 -11.81 10.48
C PHE A 34 -6.76 -11.11 10.31
N LEU A 35 -5.81 -11.73 9.62
CA LEU A 35 -4.49 -11.14 9.38
C LEU A 35 -4.55 -9.88 8.50
N ALA A 36 -5.45 -9.87 7.50
CA ALA A 36 -5.71 -8.69 6.68
C ALA A 36 -6.29 -7.54 7.51
N LEU A 37 -7.29 -7.81 8.37
CA LEU A 37 -7.88 -6.81 9.26
C LEU A 37 -6.88 -6.29 10.29
N ALA A 38 -6.07 -7.16 10.88
CA ALA A 38 -4.98 -6.77 11.76
C ALA A 38 -4.00 -5.85 11.01
N SER A 39 -3.59 -6.23 9.80
CA SER A 39 -2.69 -5.39 8.99
C SER A 39 -3.29 -4.00 8.75
N LEU A 40 -4.57 -3.91 8.38
CA LEU A 40 -5.26 -2.64 8.17
C LEU A 40 -5.36 -1.80 9.44
N PHE A 41 -5.66 -2.41 10.59
CA PHE A 41 -5.66 -1.73 11.89
C PHE A 41 -4.27 -1.14 12.21
N PHE A 42 -3.21 -1.93 12.00
CA PHE A 42 -1.84 -1.50 12.25
C PHE A 42 -1.45 -0.29 11.39
N TYR A 43 -1.76 -0.31 10.08
CA TYR A 43 -1.52 0.82 9.19
C TYR A 43 -2.40 2.04 9.53
N GLY A 44 -3.66 1.79 9.88
CA GLY A 44 -4.63 2.81 10.29
C GLY A 44 -4.23 3.56 11.55
N TRP A 45 -3.47 2.93 12.44
CA TRP A 45 -2.95 3.58 13.64
C TRP A 45 -2.04 4.76 13.30
N TRP A 46 -1.32 4.73 12.18
CA TRP A 46 -0.43 5.82 11.80
C TRP A 46 -1.16 6.94 11.07
N SER A 47 -2.00 6.60 10.09
CA SER A 47 -2.86 7.56 9.41
C SER A 47 -4.12 6.89 8.88
N VAL A 48 -5.27 7.24 9.45
CA VAL A 48 -6.58 6.80 8.96
C VAL A 48 -6.89 7.41 7.59
N GLN A 49 -6.38 8.61 7.31
CA GLN A 49 -6.59 9.31 6.03
C GLN A 49 -5.92 8.59 4.86
N ALA A 50 -4.83 7.86 5.10
CA ALA A 50 -4.15 7.05 4.08
C ALA A 50 -4.81 5.69 3.84
N LEU A 51 -5.72 5.23 4.72
CA LEU A 51 -6.36 3.92 4.60
C LEU A 51 -7.19 3.73 3.33
N PRO A 52 -8.04 4.68 2.88
CA PRO A 52 -8.81 4.53 1.66
C PRO A 52 -7.91 4.28 0.45
N LEU A 53 -6.79 5.01 0.37
CA LEU A 53 -5.80 4.82 -0.69
C LEU A 53 -5.13 3.45 -0.60
N LEU A 54 -4.74 3.02 0.60
CA LEU A 54 -4.14 1.71 0.83
C LEU A 54 -5.10 0.60 0.40
N LEU A 55 -6.37 0.67 0.80
CA LEU A 55 -7.41 -0.28 0.41
C LEU A 55 -7.63 -0.30 -1.10
N ALA A 56 -7.74 0.88 -1.73
CA ALA A 56 -7.86 0.97 -3.18
C ALA A 56 -6.66 0.32 -3.89
N SER A 57 -5.44 0.60 -3.41
CA SER A 57 -4.21 -0.01 -3.94
C SER A 57 -4.20 -1.53 -3.78
N ILE A 58 -4.60 -2.06 -2.63
CA ILE A 58 -4.71 -3.51 -2.38
C ILE A 58 -5.70 -4.13 -3.37
N CYS A 59 -6.90 -3.55 -3.52
CA CYS A 59 -7.93 -4.06 -4.43
C CYS A 59 -7.47 -4.07 -5.89
N VAL A 60 -6.87 -2.98 -6.36
CA VAL A 60 -6.36 -2.85 -7.73
C VAL A 60 -5.24 -3.86 -7.99
N ASN A 61 -4.28 -3.97 -7.06
CA ASN A 61 -3.18 -4.95 -7.18
C ASN A 61 -3.67 -6.39 -7.14
N TYR A 62 -4.63 -6.69 -6.27
CA TYR A 62 -5.25 -8.02 -6.19
C TYR A 62 -5.95 -8.38 -7.50
N TRP A 63 -6.70 -7.44 -8.08
CA TRP A 63 -7.36 -7.61 -9.38
C TRP A 63 -6.36 -7.84 -10.52
N PHE A 64 -5.26 -7.08 -10.57
CA PHE A 64 -4.18 -7.33 -11.53
C PHE A 64 -3.57 -8.72 -11.31
N GLY A 65 -3.27 -9.09 -10.06
CA GLY A 65 -2.73 -10.41 -9.70
C GLY A 65 -3.58 -11.56 -10.23
N LEU A 66 -4.89 -11.51 -10.03
CA LEU A 66 -5.84 -12.51 -10.56
C LEU A 66 -5.81 -12.63 -12.10
N ARG A 67 -5.61 -11.51 -12.80
CA ARG A 67 -5.51 -11.48 -14.27
C ARG A 67 -4.17 -11.94 -14.80
N LEU A 68 -3.11 -11.80 -14.01
CA LEU A 68 -1.76 -12.25 -14.36
C LEU A 68 -1.55 -13.76 -14.14
N THR A 69 -2.38 -14.41 -13.32
CA THR A 69 -2.31 -15.85 -13.05
C THR A 69 -2.25 -16.65 -14.36
N PRO A 70 -1.22 -17.51 -14.54
CA PRO A 70 -1.09 -18.37 -15.72
C PRO A 70 -2.33 -19.27 -15.88
N ALA A 71 -2.83 -19.40 -17.11
CA ALA A 71 -3.91 -20.31 -17.45
C ALA A 71 -3.74 -20.79 -18.90
N PRO A 72 -4.16 -22.04 -19.23
CA PRO A 72 -4.10 -22.54 -20.59
C PRO A 72 -4.85 -21.63 -21.58
N GLY A 73 -4.25 -21.33 -22.73
CA GLY A 73 -4.87 -20.52 -23.78
C GLY A 73 -4.79 -19.00 -23.59
N ARG A 74 -4.02 -18.49 -22.62
CA ARG A 74 -3.77 -17.04 -22.48
C ARG A 74 -2.56 -16.58 -23.28
N ASP A 75 -2.74 -15.45 -23.97
CA ASP A 75 -1.67 -14.75 -24.70
C ASP A 75 -0.68 -14.07 -23.74
N ASP A 76 0.61 -14.40 -23.89
CA ASP A 76 1.70 -13.86 -23.08
C ASP A 76 1.95 -12.37 -23.35
N ARG A 77 1.67 -11.86 -24.55
CA ARG A 77 1.79 -10.42 -24.84
C ARG A 77 0.83 -9.61 -23.99
N ARG A 78 -0.44 -10.02 -23.93
CA ARG A 78 -1.46 -9.36 -23.10
C ARG A 78 -1.12 -9.38 -21.61
N ARG A 79 -0.53 -10.48 -21.12
CA ARG A 79 -0.05 -10.58 -19.72
C ARG A 79 1.09 -9.62 -19.43
N LYS A 80 2.05 -9.49 -20.35
CA LYS A 80 3.15 -8.52 -20.22
C LYS A 80 2.63 -7.09 -20.19
N THR A 81 1.69 -6.73 -21.06
CA THR A 81 1.06 -5.40 -21.03
C THR A 81 0.35 -5.13 -19.70
N LEU A 82 -0.44 -6.10 -19.20
CA LEU A 82 -1.11 -6.00 -17.91
C LEU A 82 -0.12 -5.80 -16.75
N LEU A 83 1.02 -6.50 -16.76
CA LEU A 83 2.08 -6.33 -15.77
C LEU A 83 2.69 -4.94 -15.82
N ILE A 84 3.01 -4.44 -17.01
CA ILE A 84 3.57 -3.09 -17.20
C ILE A 84 2.56 -2.05 -16.70
N THR A 85 1.28 -2.17 -17.05
CA THR A 85 0.24 -1.26 -16.55
C THR A 85 0.15 -1.28 -15.04
N ALA A 86 0.12 -2.46 -14.41
CA ALA A 86 0.07 -2.59 -12.95
C ALA A 86 1.28 -1.92 -12.29
N LEU A 87 2.48 -2.14 -12.84
CA LEU A 87 3.72 -1.54 -12.34
C LEU A 87 3.69 -0.01 -12.47
N THR A 88 3.33 0.51 -13.64
CA THR A 88 3.22 1.95 -13.89
C THR A 88 2.27 2.62 -12.91
N VAL A 89 1.09 2.04 -12.67
CA VAL A 89 0.11 2.58 -11.70
C VAL A 89 0.72 2.65 -10.29
N ASN A 90 1.37 1.58 -9.83
CA ASN A 90 2.00 1.58 -8.51
C ASN A 90 3.13 2.61 -8.39
N LEU A 91 3.97 2.72 -9.43
CA LEU A 91 5.06 3.70 -9.46
C LEU A 91 4.55 5.14 -9.48
N VAL A 92 3.48 5.43 -10.22
CA VAL A 92 2.84 6.75 -10.22
C VAL A 92 2.29 7.09 -8.84
N VAL A 93 1.54 6.18 -8.21
CA VAL A 93 1.02 6.40 -6.86
C VAL A 93 2.16 6.64 -5.87
N LEU A 94 3.23 5.84 -5.93
CA LEU A 94 4.41 6.03 -5.08
C LEU A 94 5.10 7.37 -5.35
N ALA A 95 5.26 7.76 -6.61
CA ALA A 95 5.89 9.01 -6.99
C ALA A 95 5.13 10.22 -6.43
N VAL A 96 3.80 10.21 -6.58
CA VAL A 96 2.93 11.27 -6.05
C VAL A 96 3.00 11.30 -4.52
N PHE A 97 2.78 10.17 -3.85
CA PHE A 97 2.71 10.14 -2.38
C PHE A 97 4.05 10.42 -1.69
N LYS A 98 5.16 9.97 -2.28
CA LYS A 98 6.47 10.06 -1.63
C LYS A 98 7.27 11.29 -2.06
N TYR A 99 7.16 11.71 -3.31
CA TYR A 99 8.07 12.70 -3.88
C TYR A 99 7.38 13.97 -4.38
N ALA A 100 6.04 14.03 -4.47
CA ALA A 100 5.40 15.24 -5.00
C ALA A 100 5.70 16.48 -4.15
N ASN A 101 5.57 16.38 -2.82
CA ASN A 101 5.86 17.53 -1.95
C ASN A 101 7.34 17.92 -1.94
N PHE A 102 8.26 16.95 -2.09
CA PHE A 102 9.68 17.25 -2.30
C PHE A 102 9.90 17.98 -3.64
N PHE A 103 9.24 17.56 -4.71
CA PHE A 103 9.38 18.21 -6.01
C PHE A 103 8.80 19.64 -5.99
N VAL A 104 7.60 19.82 -5.44
CA VAL A 104 6.95 21.12 -5.31
C VAL A 104 7.77 22.06 -4.43
N SER A 105 8.39 21.57 -3.34
CA SER A 105 9.26 22.42 -2.51
C SER A 105 10.48 22.92 -3.28
N ASN A 106 11.18 22.05 -4.01
CA ASN A 106 12.35 22.47 -4.82
C ASN A 106 11.97 23.46 -5.92
N VAL A 107 10.81 23.28 -6.57
CA VAL A 107 10.31 24.24 -7.55
C VAL A 107 9.98 25.57 -6.89
N ASN A 108 9.32 25.55 -5.72
CA ASN A 108 8.99 26.76 -4.97
C ASN A 108 10.24 27.53 -4.52
N ASP A 109 11.32 26.84 -4.16
CA ASP A 109 12.58 27.48 -3.80
C ASP A 109 13.16 28.26 -5.01
N GLY A 110 13.12 27.66 -6.20
CA GLY A 110 13.53 28.32 -7.45
C GLY A 110 12.60 29.47 -7.87
N LEU A 111 11.29 29.29 -7.69
CA LEU A 111 10.26 30.29 -7.99
C LEU A 111 10.41 31.51 -7.08
N SER A 112 10.68 31.28 -5.80
CA SER A 112 10.93 32.33 -4.80
C SER A 112 12.23 33.08 -5.11
N ALA A 113 13.28 32.38 -5.54
CA ALA A 113 14.51 33.01 -6.02
C ALA A 113 14.30 33.88 -7.28
N ALA A 114 13.30 33.55 -8.10
CA ALA A 114 12.88 34.33 -9.26
C ALA A 114 11.84 35.43 -8.93
N GLY A 115 11.44 35.60 -7.66
CA GLY A 115 10.45 36.59 -7.23
C GLY A 115 8.99 36.26 -7.57
N LEU A 116 8.70 35.02 -7.93
CA LEU A 116 7.37 34.53 -8.29
C LEU A 116 6.67 33.87 -7.09
N ALA A 117 5.33 33.88 -7.09
CA ALA A 117 4.53 33.32 -5.99
C ALA A 117 4.60 31.77 -5.94
N PRO A 118 4.67 31.16 -4.75
CA PRO A 118 4.79 29.71 -4.61
C PRO A 118 3.49 28.96 -4.95
N ILE A 119 3.65 27.70 -5.36
CA ILE A 119 2.59 26.74 -5.63
C ILE A 119 2.22 26.02 -4.33
N PRO A 120 0.92 25.80 -4.01
CA PRO A 120 0.51 25.09 -2.81
C PRO A 120 0.99 23.63 -2.81
N LEU A 121 1.37 23.14 -1.62
CA LEU A 121 1.74 21.74 -1.41
C LEU A 121 0.49 20.83 -1.47
N LEU A 122 0.70 19.56 -1.84
CA LEU A 122 -0.33 18.53 -1.96
C LEU A 122 -0.60 17.84 -0.62
#